data_AF-A0A846X3L3-F1
#
_entry.id   AF-A0A846X3L3-F1
#
_cell.length_a   1.000
_cell.length_b   1.000
_cell.length_c   1.000
_cell.angle_alpha   90.00
_cell.angle_beta   90.00
_cell.angle_gamma   90.00
#
_symmetry.space_group_name_H-M   'P 1'
#
loop_
_entity.id
_entity.type
_entity.pdbx_description
1 polymer ?
#
loop_
_entity_poly.entity_id
_entity_poly.type
_entity_poly.pdbx_seq_one_letter_code
_entity_poly.pdbx_strand_id
1 'polypeptide(L)'
;MNEFDPHNPPAEFFISDEQGMPIGRVNVDRLQSDATLLMYDMAASAGDDDATDRVSVEWLSRHDPEYFGYLATAALSLTVRCILGPVLEACDAAGLRLRAGLLDARDNAHRTLGADE
;
A
#
# COMPACT_ATOMS: atom_id res chain seq x y z
N MET A 1 7.29 -28.06 -9.15
CA MET A 1 6.93 -26.64 -9.04
C MET A 1 6.08 -26.53 -7.80
N ASN A 2 6.62 -26.02 -6.69
CA ASN A 2 5.82 -25.88 -5.47
C ASN A 2 4.73 -24.85 -5.76
N GLU A 3 3.49 -25.25 -5.50
CA GLU A 3 2.31 -24.39 -5.61
C GLU A 3 2.48 -23.21 -4.64
N PHE A 4 2.21 -21.99 -5.12
CA PHE A 4 2.26 -20.80 -4.28
C PHE A 4 1.15 -20.90 -3.23
N ASP A 5 1.55 -21.06 -1.96
CA ASP A 5 0.63 -21.00 -0.83
C ASP A 5 0.57 -19.55 -0.30
N PRO A 6 -0.54 -18.81 -0.50
CA PRO A 6 -0.66 -17.45 -0.01
C PRO A 6 -0.66 -17.35 1.53
N HIS A 7 -0.85 -18.47 2.24
CA HIS A 7 -0.78 -18.53 3.70
C HIS A 7 0.63 -18.88 4.22
N ASN A 8 1.55 -19.27 3.34
CA ASN A 8 2.93 -19.58 3.67
C ASN A 8 3.88 -19.01 2.60
N PRO A 9 4.03 -17.66 2.55
CA PRO A 9 4.87 -17.03 1.56
C PRO A 9 6.35 -17.44 1.74
N PRO A 10 7.13 -17.48 0.66
CA PRO A 10 8.57 -17.72 0.75
C PRO A 10 9.24 -16.59 1.56
N ALA A 11 10.27 -16.92 2.34
CA ALA A 11 10.98 -15.95 3.17
C ALA A 11 11.66 -14.84 2.35
N GLU A 12 12.10 -15.16 1.13
CA GLU A 12 12.70 -14.21 0.19
C GLU A 12 12.21 -14.49 -1.23
N PHE A 13 12.16 -13.45 -2.06
CA PHE A 13 11.97 -13.58 -3.50
C PHE A 13 12.92 -12.66 -4.26
N PHE A 14 13.24 -13.02 -5.50
CA PHE A 14 14.05 -12.22 -6.39
C PHE A 14 13.16 -11.46 -7.37
N ILE A 15 13.51 -10.21 -7.62
CA ILE A 15 12.93 -9.41 -8.70
C ILE A 15 13.81 -9.67 -9.91
N SER A 16 13.21 -10.10 -11.02
CA SER A 16 13.93 -10.32 -12.28
C SER A 16 13.54 -9.25 -13.30
N ASP A 17 14.48 -8.92 -14.19
CA ASP A 17 14.19 -8.14 -15.39
C ASP A 17 13.43 -8.98 -16.45
N GLU A 18 13.14 -8.36 -17.59
CA GLU A 18 12.43 -8.98 -18.73
C GLU A 18 13.16 -10.20 -19.30
N GLN A 19 14.47 -10.32 -19.08
CA GLN A 19 15.31 -11.43 -19.53
C GLN A 19 15.44 -12.53 -18.45
N GLY A 20 14.81 -12.35 -17.29
CA GLY A 20 14.85 -13.30 -16.18
C GLY A 20 16.08 -13.15 -15.28
N MET A 21 16.93 -12.14 -15.50
CA MET A 21 18.10 -11.88 -14.66
C MET A 21 17.65 -11.24 -13.34
N PRO A 22 18.06 -11.74 -12.17
CA PRO A 22 17.72 -11.13 -10.89
C PRO A 22 18.38 -9.75 -10.76
N ILE A 23 17.54 -8.72 -10.66
CA ILE A 23 17.92 -7.31 -10.46
C ILE A 23 17.75 -6.86 -9.01
N GLY A 24 16.95 -7.60 -8.21
CA GLY A 24 16.70 -7.27 -6.83
C GLY A 24 16.42 -8.49 -5.96
N ARG A 25 16.59 -8.33 -4.65
CA ARG A 25 16.23 -9.33 -3.65
C ARG A 25 15.34 -8.70 -2.58
N VAL A 26 14.21 -9.33 -2.32
CA VAL A 26 13.25 -8.90 -1.30
C VAL A 26 13.22 -9.93 -0.18
N ASN A 27 13.39 -9.46 1.04
CA ASN A 27 13.16 -10.22 2.26
C ASN A 27 11.74 -9.91 2.76
N VAL A 28 10.88 -10.93 2.87
CA VAL A 28 9.45 -10.73 3.14
C VAL A 28 9.18 -10.20 4.53
N ASP A 29 9.90 -10.68 5.55
CA ASP A 29 9.74 -10.21 6.93
C ASP A 29 10.13 -8.73 7.06
N ARG A 30 11.22 -8.34 6.39
CA ARG A 30 11.64 -6.95 6.32
C ARG A 30 10.63 -6.09 5.57
N LEU A 31 10.14 -6.58 4.42
CA LEU A 31 9.12 -5.88 3.64
C LEU A 31 7.86 -5.62 4.47
N GLN A 32 7.38 -6.62 5.22
CA GLN A 32 6.21 -6.48 6.09
C GLN A 32 6.45 -5.47 7.22
N SER A 33 7.64 -5.51 7.83
CA SER A 33 8.03 -4.58 8.89
C SER A 33 8.09 -3.15 8.37
N ASP A 34 8.82 -2.93 7.27
CA ASP A 34 8.95 -1.62 6.62
C ASP A 34 7.58 -1.10 6.16
N ALA A 35 6.74 -1.96 5.59
CA ALA A 35 5.40 -1.59 5.12
C ALA A 35 4.48 -1.17 6.26
N THR A 36 4.60 -1.82 7.42
CA THR A 36 3.84 -1.47 8.62
C THR A 36 4.26 -0.10 9.15
N LEU A 37 5.56 0.19 9.14
CA LEU A 37 6.07 1.50 9.56
C LEU A 37 5.65 2.61 8.58
N LEU A 38 5.84 2.39 7.27
CA LEU A 38 5.40 3.33 6.24
C LEU A 38 3.88 3.59 6.32
N MET A 39 3.06 2.56 6.56
CA MET A 39 1.63 2.70 6.78
C MET A 39 1.33 3.68 7.93
N TYR A 40 2.00 3.52 9.08
CA TYR A 40 1.75 4.38 10.24
C TYR A 40 2.27 5.81 10.04
N ASP A 41 3.43 5.98 9.40
CA ASP A 41 3.96 7.32 9.10
C ASP A 41 3.01 8.10 8.17
N MET A 42 2.52 7.43 7.11
CA MET A 42 1.53 8.00 6.17
C MET A 42 0.19 8.30 6.85
N ALA A 43 -0.27 7.41 7.74
CA ALA A 43 -1.50 7.62 8.48
C ALA A 43 -1.38 8.81 9.45
N ALA A 44 -0.19 9.01 10.06
CA ALA A 44 0.07 10.11 10.98
C ALA A 44 0.16 11.47 10.28
N SER A 45 0.60 11.51 9.01
CA SER A 45 0.63 12.73 8.19
C SER A 45 -0.68 13.00 7.45
N ALA A 46 -1.70 12.14 7.58
CA ALA A 46 -2.94 12.28 6.83
C ALA A 46 -3.63 13.63 7.07
N GLY A 47 -3.95 14.33 5.99
CA GLY A 47 -4.51 15.70 6.01
C GLY A 47 -3.47 16.82 5.92
N ASP A 48 -2.18 16.48 5.87
CA ASP A 48 -1.06 17.36 5.55
C ASP A 48 -0.29 16.76 4.37
N ASP A 49 -0.58 17.28 3.16
CA ASP A 49 -0.02 16.76 1.92
C ASP A 49 1.51 16.95 1.87
N ASP A 50 2.02 18.10 2.33
CA ASP A 50 3.45 18.38 2.38
C ASP A 50 4.19 17.43 3.35
N ALA A 51 3.57 17.07 4.47
CA ALA A 51 4.12 16.08 5.38
C ALA A 51 4.10 14.67 4.79
N THR A 52 3.03 14.32 4.08
CA THR A 52 2.87 13.01 3.42
C THR A 52 3.89 12.83 2.28
N ASP A 53 4.15 13.87 1.51
CA ASP A 53 5.19 13.88 0.48
C ASP A 53 6.59 13.70 1.11
N ARG A 54 6.84 14.36 2.25
CA ARG A 54 8.11 14.23 2.97
C ARG A 54 8.35 12.81 3.47
N VAL A 55 7.33 12.15 4.02
CA VAL A 55 7.39 10.73 4.40
C VAL A 55 7.75 9.88 3.19
N SER A 56 7.08 10.11 2.06
CA SER A 56 7.35 9.36 0.81
C SER A 56 8.80 9.52 0.35
N VAL A 57 9.32 10.75 0.34
CA VAL A 57 10.71 11.05 -0.05
C VAL A 57 11.71 10.41 0.91
N GLU A 58 11.46 10.49 2.22
CA GLU A 58 12.31 9.89 3.25
C GLU A 58 12.42 8.38 3.06
N TRP A 59 11.29 7.69 2.87
CA TRP A 59 11.27 6.25 2.64
C TRP A 59 11.89 5.87 1.29
N LEU A 60 11.59 6.60 0.22
CA LEU A 60 12.22 6.37 -1.08
C LEU A 60 13.75 6.52 -1.01
N SER A 61 14.26 7.49 -0.24
CA SER A 61 15.71 7.72 -0.10
C SER A 61 16.46 6.61 0.67
N ARG A 62 15.75 5.79 1.45
CA ARG A 62 16.31 4.72 2.28
C ARG A 62 16.36 3.36 1.59
N HIS A 63 15.64 3.23 0.49
CA HIS A 63 15.41 1.96 -0.17
C HIS A 63 15.74 2.04 -1.65
N ASP A 64 16.06 0.88 -2.21
CA ASP A 64 16.20 0.70 -3.65
C ASP A 64 14.84 0.94 -4.34
N PRO A 65 14.79 1.63 -5.50
CA PRO A 65 13.52 1.96 -6.18
C PRO A 65 12.65 0.75 -6.46
N GLU A 66 13.26 -0.36 -6.87
CA GLU A 66 12.58 -1.61 -7.19
C GLU A 66 11.95 -2.22 -5.94
N TYR A 67 12.66 -2.20 -4.80
CA TYR A 67 12.10 -2.60 -3.51
C TYR A 67 10.96 -1.67 -3.06
N PHE A 68 11.13 -0.36 -3.25
CA PHE A 68 10.17 0.64 -2.81
C PHE A 68 8.79 0.44 -3.44
N GLY A 69 8.71 0.02 -4.70
CA GLY A 69 7.43 -0.30 -5.35
C GLY A 69 6.63 -1.39 -4.61
N TYR A 70 7.30 -2.47 -4.20
CA TYR A 70 6.67 -3.54 -3.39
C TYR A 70 6.31 -3.04 -2.00
N LEU A 71 7.20 -2.26 -1.38
CA LEU A 71 6.98 -1.65 -0.06
C LEU A 71 5.74 -0.76 -0.06
N ALA A 72 5.64 0.18 -1.00
CA ALA A 72 4.52 1.11 -1.13
C ALA A 72 3.20 0.36 -1.37
N THR A 73 3.21 -0.68 -2.21
CA THR A 73 2.04 -1.51 -2.47
C THR A 73 1.59 -2.26 -1.21
N ALA A 74 2.53 -2.85 -0.47
CA ALA A 74 2.24 -3.53 0.78
C ALA A 74 1.69 -2.56 1.83
N ALA A 75 2.32 -1.39 2.00
CA ALA A 75 1.87 -0.35 2.91
C ALA A 75 0.46 0.14 2.56
N LEU A 76 0.16 0.36 1.28
CA LEU A 76 -1.20 0.74 0.84
C LEU A 76 -2.25 -0.31 1.21
N SER A 77 -1.95 -1.60 0.96
CA SER A 77 -2.84 -2.70 1.35
C SER A 77 -3.08 -2.72 2.87
N LEU A 78 -2.03 -2.50 3.66
CA LEU A 78 -2.13 -2.40 5.12
C LEU A 78 -2.92 -1.17 5.54
N THR A 79 -2.72 0.01 4.95
CA THR A 79 -3.50 1.22 5.24
C THR A 79 -4.99 0.98 5.05
N VAL A 80 -5.38 0.34 3.94
CA VAL A 80 -6.80 0.04 3.67
C VAL A 80 -7.37 -0.93 4.71
N ARG A 81 -6.63 -1.99 5.06
CA ARG A 81 -7.12 -3.06 5.94
C ARG A 81 -7.07 -2.71 7.43
N CYS A 82 -5.99 -2.07 7.87
CA CYS A 82 -5.66 -1.88 9.28
C CYS A 82 -5.97 -0.47 9.79
N ILE A 83 -6.13 0.52 8.90
CA ILE A 83 -6.47 1.90 9.28
C ILE A 83 -7.86 2.26 8.76
N LEU A 84 -8.06 2.28 7.45
CA LEU A 84 -9.31 2.74 6.84
C LEU A 84 -10.50 1.84 7.20
N GLY A 85 -10.35 0.51 7.14
CA GLY A 85 -11.38 -0.44 7.51
C GLY A 85 -11.95 -0.18 8.92
N PRO A 86 -11.11 -0.21 9.98
CA PRO A 86 -11.53 0.08 11.35
C PRO A 86 -12.10 1.48 11.54
N VAL A 87 -11.57 2.51 10.87
CA VAL A 87 -12.13 3.87 10.93
C VAL A 87 -13.55 3.89 10.38
N LEU A 88 -13.79 3.24 9.25
CA LEU A 88 -15.13 3.16 8.66
C LEU A 88 -16.10 2.38 9.56
N GLU A 89 -15.66 1.30 10.21
CA GLU A 89 -16.45 0.58 11.21
C GLU A 89 -16.83 1.47 12.40
N ALA A 90 -15.88 2.26 12.92
CA ALA A 90 -16.14 3.20 14.00
C ALA A 90 -17.13 4.30 13.56
N CYS A 91 -17.00 4.81 12.33
CA CYS A 91 -17.94 5.78 11.76
C CYS A 91 -19.35 5.20 11.61
N ASP A 92 -19.47 3.96 11.11
CA ASP A 92 -20.75 3.27 10.98
C ASP A 92 -21.40 3.11 12.37
N ALA A 93 -20.62 2.73 13.39
CA ALA A 93 -21.09 2.64 14.77
C ALA A 93 -21.53 3.99 15.36
N ALA A 94 -20.93 5.09 14.90
CA ALA A 94 -21.32 6.46 15.26
C ALA A 94 -22.49 7.01 14.43
N GLY A 95 -23.05 6.23 13.50
CA GLY A 95 -24.13 6.65 12.60
C GLY A 95 -23.68 7.52 11.43
N LEU A 96 -22.38 7.65 11.19
CA LEU A 96 -21.80 8.35 10.06
C LEU A 96 -21.70 7.42 8.85
N ARG A 97 -22.22 7.84 7.69
CA ARG A 97 -22.29 7.00 6.47
C ARG A 97 -21.12 7.24 5.51
N LEU A 98 -19.89 7.21 5.99
CA LEU A 98 -18.71 7.51 5.16
C LEU A 98 -18.49 6.50 4.03
N ARG A 99 -18.85 5.24 4.22
CA ARG A 99 -18.74 4.20 3.16
C ARG A 99 -19.52 4.55 1.90
N ALA A 100 -20.70 5.15 2.04
CA ALA A 100 -21.51 5.54 0.90
C ALA A 100 -20.82 6.65 0.08
N GLY A 101 -20.28 7.67 0.77
CA GLY A 101 -19.54 8.74 0.10
C GLY A 101 -18.29 8.23 -0.63
N LEU A 102 -17.57 7.25 -0.08
CA LEU A 102 -16.44 6.62 -0.76
C LEU A 102 -16.87 5.85 -2.02
N LEU A 103 -18.02 5.16 -1.99
CA LEU A 103 -18.57 4.49 -3.17
C LEU A 103 -18.96 5.48 -4.26
N ASP A 104 -19.63 6.58 -3.89
CA ASP A 104 -20.00 7.64 -4.82
C ASP A 104 -18.76 8.29 -5.45
N ALA A 105 -17.73 8.56 -4.64
CA ALA A 105 -16.46 9.11 -5.10
C ALA A 105 -15.74 8.15 -6.07
N ARG A 106 -15.71 6.85 -5.76
CA ARG A 106 -15.15 5.81 -6.65
C ARG A 106 -15.89 5.77 -7.98
N ASP A 107 -17.22 5.73 -7.96
CA ASP A 107 -18.03 5.66 -9.17
C ASP A 107 -17.91 6.93 -10.01
N ASN A 108 -17.75 8.09 -9.35
CA ASN A 108 -17.41 9.34 -10.02
C ASN A 108 -16.03 9.27 -10.69
N ALA A 109 -14.99 8.81 -9.98
CA ALA A 109 -13.65 8.69 -10.51
C ALA A 109 -13.60 7.77 -11.75
N HIS A 110 -14.26 6.62 -11.73
CA HIS A 110 -14.36 5.75 -12.91
C HIS A 110 -15.04 6.43 -14.10
N ARG A 111 -16.07 7.25 -13.84
CA ARG A 111 -16.79 7.97 -14.90
C ARG A 111 -15.98 9.11 -15.52
N THR A 112 -15.18 9.81 -14.72
CA THR A 112 -14.49 11.04 -15.14
C THR A 112 -13.04 10.83 -15.56
N LEU A 113 -12.38 9.78 -15.04
CA LEU A 113 -10.97 9.49 -15.31
C LEU A 113 -10.78 8.18 -16.09
N GLY A 114 -11.72 7.24 -15.99
CA GLY A 114 -11.64 5.94 -16.68
C GLY A 114 -12.22 5.92 -18.09
N ALA A 115 -12.52 7.08 -18.68
CA ALA A 115 -13.14 7.20 -20.00
C ALA A 115 -12.12 7.37 -21.16
N ASP A 116 -10.82 7.34 -20.86
CA ASP A 116 -9.73 7.51 -21.84
C ASP A 116 -8.91 6.22 -22.06
N GLU A 117 -9.58 5.10 -22.38
CA GLU A 117 -9.00 3.92 -23.03
C GLU A 117 -9.87 3.41 -24.18
#